data_AF-A0A9E6Y057-F1
#
_entry.id   AF-A0A9E6Y057-F1
#
_cell.length_a   1.000
_cell.length_b   1.000
_cell.length_c   1.000
_cell.angle_alpha   90.00
_cell.angle_beta   90.00
_cell.angle_gamma   90.00
#
_symmetry.space_group_name_H-M   'P 1'
#
loop_
_entity.id
_entity.type
_entity.pdbx_description
1 polymer ?
#
loop_
_entity_poly.entity_id
_entity_poly.type
_entity_poly.pdbx_seq_one_letter_code
_entity_poly.pdbx_strand_id
1 'polypeptide(L)'
;MGREAYIHWRLVALAAAAGCVDAATFLGLDGVFVANQTGNTVLLGIAVSQGEWDQVARAGLAVAAFCVGVAIAAAALRGAAAGWPRRLTAIVAAQAVVLGAPTLVLERAGGARPAVASRR
;
A
#
# COMPACT_ATOMS: atom_id res chain seq x y z
N MET A 1 31.90 -9.60 -2.57
CA MET A 1 30.66 -9.88 -3.32
C MET A 1 29.39 -10.05 -2.46
N GLY A 2 29.31 -9.52 -1.22
CA GLY A 2 28.16 -9.81 -0.32
C GLY A 2 27.10 -8.70 -0.18
N ARG A 3 27.48 -7.42 -0.23
CA ARG A 3 26.59 -6.30 0.14
C ARG A 3 25.62 -5.90 -0.98
N GLU A 4 26.08 -5.95 -2.23
CA GLU A 4 25.29 -5.69 -3.43
C GLU A 4 24.16 -6.72 -3.58
N ALA A 5 24.48 -8.03 -3.59
CA ALA A 5 23.51 -9.12 -3.69
C ALA A 5 22.44 -9.07 -2.58
N TYR A 6 22.85 -8.66 -1.38
CA TYR A 6 21.95 -8.53 -0.23
C TYR A 6 20.96 -7.37 -0.37
N ILE A 7 21.39 -6.23 -0.94
CA ILE A 7 20.50 -5.11 -1.27
C ILE A 7 19.51 -5.55 -2.36
N HIS A 8 19.98 -6.22 -3.42
CA HIS A 8 19.13 -6.68 -4.52
C HIS A 8 18.03 -7.63 -4.05
N TRP A 9 18.36 -8.64 -3.24
CA TRP A 9 17.38 -9.58 -2.70
C TRP A 9 16.29 -8.88 -1.87
N ARG A 10 16.67 -7.93 -1.01
CA ARG A 10 15.71 -7.18 -0.18
C ARG A 10 14.74 -6.35 -1.03
N LEU A 11 15.24 -5.72 -2.10
CA LEU A 11 14.41 -4.96 -3.02
C LEU A 11 13.41 -5.87 -3.75
N VAL A 12 13.85 -7.05 -4.19
CA VAL A 12 12.98 -8.05 -4.81
C VAL A 12 11.89 -8.51 -3.84
N ALA A 13 12.25 -8.81 -2.59
CA ALA A 13 11.29 -9.23 -1.58
C ALA A 13 10.26 -8.13 -1.26
N LEU A 14 10.71 -6.87 -1.14
CA LEU A 14 9.83 -5.73 -0.90
C LEU A 14 8.90 -5.46 -2.09
N ALA A 15 9.41 -5.54 -3.32
CA ALA A 15 8.61 -5.37 -4.52
C ALA A 15 7.55 -6.48 -4.66
N ALA A 16 7.92 -7.73 -4.38
CA ALA A 16 6.98 -8.84 -4.37
C ALA A 16 5.89 -8.65 -3.32
N ALA A 17 6.26 -8.25 -2.08
CA ALA A 17 5.29 -7.97 -1.03
C ALA A 17 4.34 -6.82 -1.41
N ALA A 18 4.87 -5.72 -1.96
CA ALA A 18 4.06 -4.60 -2.44
C ALA A 18 3.07 -5.04 -3.53
N GLY A 19 3.51 -5.83 -4.51
CA GLY A 19 2.65 -6.36 -5.56
C GLY A 19 1.54 -7.27 -5.04
N CYS A 20 1.84 -8.16 -4.08
CA CYS A 20 0.82 -9.02 -3.45
C CYS A 20 -0.24 -8.21 -2.70
N VAL A 21 0.19 -7.20 -1.93
CA VAL A 21 -0.74 -6.30 -1.21
C VAL A 21 -1.61 -5.54 -2.21
N ASP A 22 -1.02 -4.99 -3.27
CA ASP A 22 -1.76 -4.26 -4.30
C ASP A 22 -2.76 -5.13 -5.05
N ALA A 23 -2.43 -6.39 -5.35
CA ALA A 23 -3.38 -7.32 -5.96
C ALA A 23 -4.56 -7.63 -5.01
N ALA A 24 -4.28 -7.85 -3.72
CA ALA A 24 -5.31 -8.11 -2.72
C ALA A 24 -6.24 -6.91 -2.51
N THR A 25 -5.71 -5.69 -2.43
CA THR A 25 -6.53 -4.49 -2.25
C THR A 25 -7.26 -4.09 -3.52
N PHE A 26 -6.65 -4.24 -4.69
CA PHE A 26 -7.31 -3.92 -5.96
C PHE A 26 -8.51 -4.84 -6.19
N LEU A 27 -8.35 -6.15 -5.95
CA LEU A 27 -9.44 -7.11 -6.09
C LEU A 27 -10.45 -7.08 -4.93
N GLY A 28 -10.02 -6.67 -3.73
CA GLY A 28 -10.84 -6.75 -2.50
C GLY A 28 -11.44 -5.44 -1.99
N LEU A 29 -10.94 -4.26 -2.43
CA LEU A 29 -11.35 -2.93 -1.94
C LEU A 29 -11.82 -2.00 -3.09
N ASP A 30 -12.45 -2.60 -4.10
CA ASP A 30 -13.02 -1.97 -5.31
C ASP A 30 -12.03 -1.17 -6.17
N GLY A 31 -10.92 -1.81 -6.54
CA GLY A 31 -10.07 -1.31 -7.62
C GLY A 31 -9.12 -0.17 -7.23
N VAL A 32 -8.63 -0.14 -5.98
CA VAL A 32 -7.64 0.85 -5.53
C VAL A 32 -6.34 0.17 -5.12
N PHE A 33 -5.22 0.77 -5.49
CA PHE A 33 -3.87 0.30 -5.13
C PHE A 33 -3.37 0.98 -3.86
N VAL A 34 -2.64 0.26 -3.02
CA VAL A 34 -2.02 0.81 -1.80
C VAL A 34 -0.65 1.43 -2.12
N ALA A 35 0.15 0.74 -2.93
CA ALA A 35 1.53 1.13 -3.26
C ALA A 35 1.64 1.76 -4.65
N ASN A 36 0.87 1.30 -5.65
CA ASN A 36 0.94 1.81 -7.02
C ASN A 36 0.12 3.11 -7.25
N GLN A 37 0.60 4.23 -6.70
CA GLN A 37 -0.11 5.52 -6.77
C GLN A 37 -0.22 6.13 -8.17
N THR A 38 0.69 5.77 -9.09
CA THR A 38 0.55 6.14 -10.51
C THR A 38 -0.69 5.48 -11.13
N GLY A 39 -0.99 4.23 -10.76
CA GLY A 39 -2.22 3.54 -11.14
C GLY A 39 -3.48 4.21 -10.60
N ASN A 40 -3.48 4.60 -9.31
CA ASN A 40 -4.60 5.34 -8.72
C ASN A 40 -4.86 6.68 -9.43
N THR A 41 -3.80 7.36 -9.86
CA THR A 41 -3.92 8.64 -10.58
C THR A 41 -4.54 8.44 -11.98
N VAL A 42 -4.17 7.35 -12.67
CA VAL A 42 -4.79 6.97 -13.94
C VAL A 42 -6.28 6.64 -13.75
N LEU A 43 -6.61 5.82 -12.75
CA LEU A 43 -8.00 5.46 -12.43
C LEU A 43 -8.84 6.68 -12.05
N LEU A 44 -8.26 7.62 -11.29
CA LEU A 44 -8.88 8.90 -10.97
C LEU A 44 -9.22 9.68 -12.25
N GLY A 45 -8.28 9.78 -13.20
CA GLY A 45 -8.52 10.45 -14.48
C GLY A 45 -9.63 9.79 -15.31
N ILE A 46 -9.66 8.45 -15.35
CA ILE A 46 -10.73 7.70 -16.02
C ILE A 46 -12.07 7.96 -15.34
N ALA A 47 -12.15 7.82 -14.02
CA ALA A 47 -13.37 8.03 -13.24
C ALA A 47 -13.94 9.45 -13.39
N VAL A 48 -13.07 10.47 -13.40
CA VAL A 48 -13.47 11.86 -13.68
C VAL A 48 -14.08 11.98 -15.07
N SER A 49 -13.49 11.34 -16.08
CA SER A 49 -14.01 11.41 -17.46
C SER A 49 -15.33 10.67 -17.65
N GLN A 50 -15.60 9.64 -16.84
CA GLN A 50 -16.84 8.85 -16.88
C GLN A 50 -17.92 9.39 -15.93
N GLY A 51 -17.59 10.36 -15.06
CA GLY A 51 -18.52 10.91 -14.06
C GLY A 51 -18.77 9.96 -12.87
N GLU A 52 -17.89 8.99 -12.64
CA GLU A 52 -18.01 8.02 -11.55
C GLU A 52 -17.46 8.57 -10.23
N TRP A 53 -18.22 9.45 -9.59
CA TRP A 53 -17.77 10.21 -8.41
C TRP A 53 -17.37 9.35 -7.20
N ASP A 54 -17.93 8.14 -7.05
CA ASP A 54 -17.51 7.20 -6.01
C ASP A 54 -16.06 6.74 -6.22
N GLN A 55 -15.72 6.30 -7.44
CA GLN A 55 -14.37 5.89 -7.82
C GLN A 55 -13.39 7.07 -7.71
N VAL A 56 -13.83 8.29 -8.09
CA VAL A 56 -13.05 9.53 -7.92
C VAL A 56 -12.71 9.79 -6.45
N ALA A 57 -13.70 9.71 -5.55
CA ALA A 57 -13.49 9.94 -4.13
C ALA A 57 -12.52 8.91 -3.54
N ARG A 58 -12.64 7.64 -3.94
CA ARG A 58 -11.79 6.55 -3.44
C ARG A 58 -10.34 6.67 -3.91
N ALA A 59 -10.13 6.87 -5.22
CA ALA A 59 -8.78 7.07 -5.77
C ALA A 59 -8.15 8.37 -5.26
N GLY A 60 -8.93 9.45 -5.16
CA GLY A 60 -8.49 10.71 -4.58
C GLY A 60 -8.09 10.59 -3.11
N LEU A 61 -8.88 9.88 -2.30
CA LEU A 61 -8.56 9.62 -0.90
C LEU A 61 -7.29 8.79 -0.74
N ALA A 62 -7.08 7.79 -1.59
CA ALA A 62 -5.87 6.98 -1.58
C ALA A 62 -4.61 7.82 -1.86
N VAL A 63 -4.66 8.71 -2.86
CA VAL A 63 -3.58 9.64 -3.17
C VAL A 63 -3.34 10.62 -2.02
N ALA A 64 -4.40 11.20 -1.44
CA ALA A 64 -4.28 12.14 -0.33
C ALA A 64 -3.67 11.48 0.92
N ALA A 65 -4.15 10.29 1.30
CA ALA A 65 -3.61 9.53 2.42
C ALA A 65 -2.13 9.16 2.21
N PHE A 66 -1.76 8.78 0.98
CA PHE A 66 -0.36 8.54 0.63
C PHE A 66 0.50 9.78 0.82
N CYS A 67 0.07 10.94 0.32
CA CYS A 67 0.78 12.20 0.49
C CYS A 67 1.00 12.56 1.97
N VAL A 68 -0.01 12.36 2.82
CA VAL A 68 0.10 12.56 4.27
C VAL A 68 1.13 11.60 4.88
N GLY A 69 1.08 10.31 4.52
CA GLY A 69 2.05 9.32 4.97
C GLY A 69 3.49 9.66 4.57
N VAL A 70 3.70 10.10 3.33
CA VAL A 70 5.01 10.56 2.84
C VAL A 70 5.48 11.78 3.63
N ALA A 71 4.62 12.76 3.89
CA ALA A 71 4.98 13.95 4.65
C ALA A 71 5.42 13.59 6.09
N ILE A 72 4.70 12.68 6.75
CA ILE A 72 5.05 12.17 8.09
C ILE A 72 6.38 11.41 8.06
N ALA A 73 6.56 10.50 7.10
CA ALA A 73 7.79 9.72 6.98
C ALA A 73 9.00 10.61 6.68
N ALA A 74 8.87 11.54 5.74
CA ALA A 74 9.89 12.53 5.41
C ALA A 74 10.25 13.36 6.65
N ALA A 75 9.25 13.81 7.41
CA ALA A 75 9.46 14.52 8.67
C ALA A 75 10.22 13.68 9.71
N ALA A 76 9.86 12.41 9.87
CA ALA A 76 10.48 11.48 10.82
C ALA A 76 11.91 11.06 10.45
N LEU A 77 12.26 11.13 9.15
CA LEU A 77 13.57 10.80 8.59
C LEU A 77 14.47 12.03 8.39
N ARG A 78 13.98 13.25 8.68
CA ARG A 78 14.82 14.46 8.61
C ARG A 78 16.08 14.31 9.47
N GLY A 79 17.24 14.57 8.87
CA GLY A 79 18.55 14.46 9.54
C GLY A 79 19.05 13.03 9.76
N ALA A 80 18.37 12.01 9.23
CA ALA A 80 18.89 10.64 9.25
C ALA A 80 20.12 10.53 8.34
N ALA A 81 21.11 9.73 8.76
CA ALA A 81 22.28 9.44 7.95
C ALA A 81 21.90 8.82 6.60
N ALA A 82 22.65 9.15 5.55
CA ALA A 82 22.50 8.55 4.23
C ALA A 82 22.66 7.02 4.33
N GLY A 83 21.71 6.26 3.77
CA GLY A 83 21.69 4.80 3.81
C GLY A 83 20.38 4.24 4.38
N TRP A 84 20.45 3.08 5.03
CA TRP A 84 19.30 2.41 5.67
C TRP A 84 19.32 2.63 7.20
N PRO A 85 18.82 3.76 7.71
CA PRO A 85 18.80 4.02 9.15
C PRO A 85 17.82 3.08 9.86
N ARG A 86 18.06 2.77 11.15
CA ARG A 86 17.13 1.95 11.96
C ARG A 86 15.70 2.50 11.96
N ARG A 87 15.56 3.82 11.80
CA ARG A 87 14.28 4.53 11.64
C ARG A 87 13.51 4.09 10.39
N LEU A 88 14.21 3.86 9.27
CA LEU A 88 13.59 3.35 8.04
C LEU A 88 13.06 1.92 8.25
N THR A 89 13.84 1.05 8.90
CA THR A 89 13.35 -0.29 9.29
C THR A 89 12.12 -0.21 10.18
N ALA A 90 12.11 0.70 11.15
CA ALA A 90 10.97 0.88 12.06
C ALA A 90 9.71 1.36 11.32
N ILE A 91 9.85 2.29 10.36
CA ILE A 91 8.74 2.77 9.53
C ILE A 91 8.19 1.63 8.67
N VAL A 92 9.05 0.87 7.99
CA VAL A 92 8.64 -0.29 7.17
C VAL A 92 7.98 -1.37 8.03
N ALA A 93 8.53 -1.65 9.21
CA ALA A 93 7.94 -2.61 10.15
C ALA A 93 6.56 -2.14 10.67
N ALA A 94 6.43 -0.85 10.99
CA ALA A 94 5.15 -0.27 11.38
C ALA A 94 4.11 -0.37 10.25
N GLN A 95 4.50 -0.09 9.00
CA GLN A 95 3.62 -0.29 7.84
C GLN A 95 3.19 -1.74 7.68
N ALA A 96 4.11 -2.70 7.85
CA ALA A 96 3.77 -4.13 7.79
C ALA A 96 2.76 -4.53 8.89
N VAL A 97 2.89 -3.97 10.10
CA VAL A 97 1.92 -4.19 11.19
C VAL A 97 0.57 -3.58 10.86
N VAL A 98 0.53 -2.33 10.36
CA VAL A 98 -0.72 -1.66 10.01
C VAL A 98 -1.46 -2.40 8.89
N LEU A 99 -0.74 -2.91 7.88
CA LEU A 99 -1.32 -3.68 6.78
C LEU A 99 -1.71 -5.12 7.19
N GLY A 100 -0.97 -5.74 8.11
CA GLY A 100 -1.24 -7.10 8.59
C GLY A 100 -2.24 -7.19 9.74
N ALA A 101 -2.49 -6.09 10.47
CA ALA A 101 -3.43 -6.10 11.59
C ALA A 101 -4.88 -6.43 11.16
N PRO A 102 -5.43 -5.89 10.05
CA PRO A 102 -6.77 -6.25 9.59
C PRO A 102 -6.90 -7.73 9.24
N THR A 103 -5.90 -8.31 8.57
CA THR A 103 -5.91 -9.75 8.20
C THR A 103 -5.82 -10.63 9.44
N LEU A 104 -4.93 -10.31 10.38
CA LEU A 104 -4.81 -11.03 11.66
C LEU A 104 -6.08 -10.91 12.52
N VAL A 105 -6.75 -9.77 12.50
CA VAL A 105 -8.03 -9.58 13.21
C VAL A 105 -9.14 -10.40 12.56
N LEU A 106 -9.22 -10.46 11.23
CA LEU A 106 -10.19 -11.30 10.52
C LEU A 106 -9.95 -12.81 10.74
N GLU A 107 -8.68 -13.24 10.79
CA GLU A 107 -8.32 -14.62 11.10
C GLU A 107 -8.66 -14.98 12.55
N ARG A 108 -8.40 -14.06 13.50
CA ARG A 108 -8.71 -14.23 14.93
C ARG A 108 -10.21 -14.15 15.23
N ALA A 109 -10.98 -13.42 14.42
CA ALA A 109 -12.43 -13.31 14.53
C ALA A 109 -13.18 -14.54 14.00
N GLY A 110 -12.49 -15.56 13.49
CA GLY A 110 -13.11 -16.80 13.05
C GLY A 110 -13.86 -16.63 11.73
N GLY A 111 -13.13 -16.38 10.64
CA GLY A 111 -13.51 -16.81 9.30
C GLY A 111 -14.94 -16.50 8.84
N ALA A 112 -15.45 -15.30 9.06
CA ALA A 112 -16.58 -14.81 8.26
C ALA A 112 -16.04 -14.49 6.85
N ARG A 113 -15.98 -15.50 5.99
CA ARG A 113 -15.71 -15.32 4.55
C ARG A 113 -16.69 -14.25 4.05
N PRO A 114 -16.24 -13.08 3.56
CA PRO A 114 -17.15 -12.20 2.86
C PRO A 114 -17.61 -12.98 1.64
N ALA A 115 -18.92 -13.24 1.56
CA ALA A 115 -19.52 -13.86 0.39
C ALA A 115 -19.11 -13.02 -0.82
N VAL A 116 -18.34 -13.61 -1.73
CA VAL A 116 -18.10 -13.07 -3.06
C VAL A 116 -19.46 -12.99 -3.72
N ALA A 117 -20.13 -11.84 -3.54
CA ALA A 117 -21.36 -11.52 -4.22
C ALA A 117 -20.97 -11.33 -5.69
N SER A 118 -21.31 -12.32 -6.51
CA SER A 118 -21.25 -12.22 -7.95
C SER A 118 -22.20 -11.10 -8.40
N ARG A 119 -21.66 -9.90 -8.63
CA ARG A 119 -22.32 -8.93 -9.50
C ARG A 119 -21.77 -9.10 -10.91
N ARG A 120 -22.63 -9.69 -11.74
CA ARG A 120 -22.62 -9.60 -13.19
C ARG A 120 -22.84 -8.16 -13.64
#